data_AF-A0A8S2YT19-F1
#
_entry.id   AF-A0A8S2YT19-F1
#
_cell.length_a   1.000
_cell.length_b   1.000
_cell.length_c   1.000
_cell.angle_alpha   90.00
_cell.angle_beta   90.00
_cell.angle_gamma   90.00
#
_symmetry.space_group_name_H-M   'P 1'
#
loop_
_entity.id
_entity.type
_entity.pdbx_description
1 polymer ?
#
loop_
_entity_poly.entity_id
_entity_poly.type
_entity_poly.pdbx_seq_one_letter_code
_entity_poly.pdbx_strand_id
1 'polypeptide(L)'
;MKDQYDCLNKAQLSFEYLHTNSTTHTFLFGALAELVDNSKDAGAKNLDIYTCNNPYLRGGFYLAFLDDGCGMNYDDVFNVIVFGKSAKRHSLVSNQIGQYGNGLKSGAMRISKDFILFTKKDNIGTCLFISRTFHDEQHISQIICPMPCFDLTTQQPVQNTDDDQINGTLTYTYDRSKHELEMQLIMKYSPFQTMNDLFKQFDLIKSSSGTLIVLYNLKLSDIGEPELDIKTDPYDILIDSRNRRNLLTDDDDR
;
A
#
# COMPACT_ATOMS: atom_id res chain seq x y z
N MET A 1 21.62 2.56 28.08
CA MET A 1 20.32 2.14 28.69
C MET A 1 19.44 1.32 27.73
N LYS A 2 19.50 1.54 26.39
CA LYS A 2 18.73 0.73 25.41
C LYS A 2 19.25 -0.72 25.28
N ASP A 3 20.56 -0.90 25.34
CA ASP A 3 21.22 -2.20 25.09
C ASP A 3 21.00 -3.26 26.18
N GLN A 4 20.47 -2.87 27.35
CA GLN A 4 20.19 -3.81 28.45
C GLN A 4 19.00 -4.74 28.14
N TYR A 5 18.14 -4.36 27.19
CA TYR A 5 16.90 -5.08 26.89
C TYR A 5 16.97 -5.92 25.61
N ASP A 6 18.12 -5.98 24.94
CA ASP A 6 18.26 -6.77 23.71
C ASP A 6 18.20 -8.28 23.93
N CYS A 7 18.44 -8.73 25.16
CA CYS A 7 18.26 -10.13 25.57
C CYS A 7 16.81 -10.52 25.85
N LEU A 8 15.87 -9.57 25.85
CA LEU A 8 14.46 -9.84 26.13
C LEU A 8 13.69 -10.19 24.86
N ASN A 9 12.68 -11.05 25.01
CA ASN A 9 11.78 -11.41 23.91
C ASN A 9 11.01 -10.17 23.42
N LYS A 10 11.07 -9.93 22.10
CA LYS A 10 10.35 -8.84 21.44
C LYS A 10 9.06 -9.40 20.84
N ALA A 11 7.95 -8.67 20.98
CA ALA A 11 6.72 -9.03 20.27
C ALA A 11 6.98 -8.96 18.76
N GLN A 12 6.59 -10.02 18.05
CA GLN A 12 6.74 -10.11 16.60
C GLN A 12 5.36 -10.20 15.96
N LEU A 13 5.22 -9.57 14.80
CA LEU A 13 4.03 -9.69 13.99
C LEU A 13 4.25 -10.84 13.02
N SER A 14 3.40 -11.86 13.13
CA SER A 14 3.31 -12.88 12.10
C SER A 14 2.63 -12.30 10.88
N PHE A 15 2.94 -12.86 9.72
CA PHE A 15 2.29 -12.50 8.49
C PHE A 15 0.76 -12.72 8.51
N GLU A 16 0.28 -13.74 9.24
CA GLU A 16 -1.16 -13.97 9.51
C GLU A 16 -1.86 -12.78 10.16
N TYR A 17 -1.12 -11.94 10.90
CA TYR A 17 -1.67 -10.73 11.49
C TYR A 17 -2.21 -9.75 10.43
N LEU A 18 -1.64 -9.70 9.22
CA LEU A 18 -2.17 -8.88 8.13
C LEU A 18 -3.60 -9.29 7.76
N HIS A 19 -3.89 -10.59 7.80
CA HIS A 19 -5.24 -11.09 7.56
C HIS A 19 -6.18 -10.75 8.72
N THR A 20 -5.77 -11.00 9.97
CA THR A 20 -6.55 -10.67 11.17
C THR A 20 -6.84 -9.16 11.25
N ASN A 21 -5.88 -8.32 10.88
CA ASN A 21 -6.09 -6.86 10.86
C ASN A 21 -7.08 -6.43 9.78
N SER A 22 -7.25 -7.21 8.71
CA SER A 22 -8.22 -6.94 7.64
C SER A 22 -9.68 -7.24 8.02
N THR A 23 -9.92 -8.07 9.05
CA THR A 23 -11.29 -8.43 9.47
C THR A 23 -11.98 -7.32 10.27
N THR A 24 -11.25 -6.24 10.59
CA THR A 24 -11.81 -5.01 11.17
C THR A 24 -12.81 -4.32 10.24
N HIS A 25 -12.68 -4.51 8.93
CA HIS A 25 -13.56 -3.93 7.93
C HIS A 25 -14.65 -4.94 7.51
N THR A 26 -15.79 -4.91 8.20
CA THR A 26 -16.99 -5.64 7.76
C THR A 26 -17.60 -5.00 6.51
N PHE A 27 -17.54 -3.67 6.41
CA PHE A 27 -18.00 -2.89 5.27
C PHE A 27 -16.86 -2.61 4.28
N LEU A 28 -16.99 -3.11 3.04
CA LEU A 28 -15.94 -3.01 2.01
C LEU A 28 -15.60 -1.57 1.62
N PHE A 29 -16.58 -0.67 1.55
CA PHE A 29 -16.29 0.73 1.25
C PHE A 29 -15.66 1.46 2.43
N GLY A 30 -15.80 0.97 3.66
CA GLY A 30 -15.01 1.45 4.79
C GLY A 30 -13.51 1.23 4.56
N ALA A 31 -13.16 0.06 4.00
CA ALA A 31 -11.77 -0.22 3.61
C ALA A 31 -11.27 0.68 2.46
N LEU A 32 -12.12 1.05 1.50
CA LEU A 32 -11.77 2.01 0.44
C LEU A 32 -11.61 3.43 1.02
N ALA A 33 -12.48 3.83 1.95
CA ALA A 33 -12.46 5.14 2.58
C ALA A 33 -11.15 5.40 3.32
N GLU A 34 -10.54 4.38 3.94
CA GLU A 34 -9.20 4.50 4.55
C GLU A 34 -8.12 4.97 3.55
N LEU A 35 -8.20 4.56 2.28
CA LEU A 35 -7.26 5.02 1.26
C LEU A 35 -7.57 6.46 0.85
N VAL A 36 -8.86 6.81 0.71
CA VAL A 36 -9.32 8.18 0.42
C VAL A 36 -8.88 9.16 1.51
N ASP A 37 -9.04 8.77 2.78
CA ASP A 37 -8.66 9.56 3.93
C ASP A 37 -7.15 9.82 3.98
N ASN A 38 -6.33 8.84 3.57
CA ASN A 38 -4.89 9.03 3.47
C ASN A 38 -4.51 10.06 2.40
N SER A 39 -5.14 10.03 1.23
CA SER A 39 -4.90 11.01 0.16
C SER A 39 -5.35 12.41 0.61
N LYS A 40 -6.50 12.52 1.27
CA LYS A 40 -6.97 13.79 1.86
C LYS A 40 -5.99 14.34 2.90
N ASP A 41 -5.52 13.49 3.82
CA ASP A 41 -4.55 13.89 4.84
C ASP A 41 -3.19 14.29 4.25
N ALA A 42 -2.83 13.76 3.09
CA ALA A 42 -1.65 14.15 2.32
C ALA A 42 -1.83 15.49 1.58
N GLY A 43 -3.00 16.13 1.71
CA GLY A 43 -3.32 17.40 1.07
C GLY A 43 -3.59 17.29 -0.43
N ALA A 44 -3.99 16.11 -0.92
CA ALA A 44 -4.36 15.91 -2.30
C ALA A 44 -5.55 16.80 -2.68
N LYS A 45 -5.48 17.41 -3.86
CA LYS A 45 -6.57 18.16 -4.47
C LYS A 45 -7.41 17.25 -5.36
N ASN A 46 -6.78 16.24 -5.95
CA ASN A 46 -7.40 15.26 -6.82
C ASN A 46 -7.03 13.85 -6.36
N LEU A 47 -8.00 12.95 -6.43
CA LEU A 47 -7.82 11.52 -6.22
C LEU A 47 -8.58 10.80 -7.32
N ASP A 48 -7.85 10.10 -8.19
CA ASP A 48 -8.41 9.23 -9.21
C ASP A 48 -8.49 7.80 -8.65
N ILE A 49 -9.70 7.24 -8.66
CA ILE A 49 -9.95 5.83 -8.32
C ILE A 49 -10.40 5.14 -9.60
N TYR A 50 -9.60 4.20 -10.09
CA TYR A 50 -9.86 3.56 -11.37
C TYR A 50 -9.45 2.10 -11.37
N THR A 51 -9.93 1.35 -12.36
CA THR A 51 -9.58 -0.05 -12.54
C THR A 51 -8.88 -0.29 -13.87
N CYS A 52 -8.02 -1.30 -13.90
CA CYS A 52 -7.35 -1.73 -15.12
C CYS A 52 -7.51 -3.24 -15.28
N ASN A 53 -8.06 -3.64 -16.42
CA ASN A 53 -8.25 -5.06 -16.74
C ASN A 53 -6.90 -5.78 -16.85
N ASN A 54 -6.80 -6.91 -16.16
CA ASN A 54 -5.70 -7.84 -16.29
C ASN A 54 -6.23 -9.26 -16.00
N PRO A 55 -6.48 -10.09 -17.04
CA PRO A 55 -7.09 -11.41 -16.87
C PRO A 55 -6.19 -12.41 -16.15
N TYR A 56 -4.90 -12.10 -15.98
CA TYR A 56 -3.94 -12.95 -15.26
C TYR A 56 -3.95 -12.70 -13.75
N LEU A 57 -4.62 -11.64 -13.27
CA LEU A 57 -4.78 -11.35 -11.85
C LEU A 57 -6.09 -11.95 -11.33
N ARG A 58 -6.09 -12.42 -10.07
CA ARG A 58 -7.32 -12.86 -9.42
C ARG A 58 -8.32 -11.69 -9.37
N GLY A 59 -9.51 -11.94 -9.88
CA GLY A 59 -10.58 -10.96 -10.05
C GLY A 59 -10.59 -10.26 -11.42
N GLY A 60 -9.58 -10.45 -12.26
CA GLY A 60 -9.55 -9.99 -13.65
C GLY A 60 -9.18 -8.51 -13.85
N PHE A 61 -8.93 -7.76 -12.79
CA PHE A 61 -8.47 -6.37 -12.82
C PHE A 61 -7.68 -6.02 -11.56
N TYR A 62 -6.99 -4.88 -11.58
CA TYR A 62 -6.49 -4.22 -10.37
C TYR A 62 -7.25 -2.92 -10.12
N LEU A 63 -7.32 -2.52 -8.85
CA LEU A 63 -7.90 -1.26 -8.40
C LEU A 63 -6.78 -0.29 -8.02
N ALA A 64 -6.81 0.92 -8.56
CA ALA A 64 -5.78 1.93 -8.37
C ALA A 64 -6.35 3.19 -7.70
N PHE A 65 -5.55 3.77 -6.81
CA PHE A 65 -5.78 5.05 -6.15
C PHE A 65 -4.60 5.96 -6.47
N LEU A 66 -4.82 7.02 -7.23
CA LEU A 66 -3.79 7.97 -7.64
C LEU A 66 -4.11 9.35 -7.09
N ASP A 67 -3.27 9.85 -6.19
CA ASP A 67 -3.38 11.20 -5.64
C ASP A 67 -2.22 12.11 -6.03
N ASP A 68 -2.51 13.40 -6.03
CA ASP A 68 -1.55 14.50 -6.23
C ASP A 68 -1.08 15.13 -4.90
N GLY A 69 -1.09 14.34 -3.82
CA GLY A 69 -0.71 14.78 -2.48
C GLY A 69 0.79 15.08 -2.31
N CYS A 70 1.21 15.27 -1.06
CA CYS A 70 2.60 15.62 -0.73
C CYS A 70 3.61 14.49 -0.95
N GLY A 71 3.15 13.27 -1.27
CA GLY A 71 3.99 12.08 -1.41
C GLY A 71 4.71 11.71 -0.11
N MET A 72 5.62 10.75 -0.22
CA MET A 72 6.37 10.20 0.92
C MET A 72 7.85 10.13 0.58
N ASN A 73 8.71 10.49 1.55
CA ASN A 73 10.13 10.15 1.46
C ASN A 73 10.33 8.71 1.95
N TYR A 74 11.56 8.20 1.87
CA TYR A 74 11.87 6.83 2.28
C TYR A 74 11.43 6.50 3.72
N ASP A 75 11.58 7.44 4.65
CA ASP A 75 11.20 7.28 6.05
C ASP A 75 9.69 7.24 6.25
N ASP A 76 8.97 8.09 5.54
CA ASP A 76 7.51 8.12 5.52
C ASP A 76 7.01 6.73 5.06
N VAL A 77 7.58 6.17 3.98
CA VAL A 77 7.25 4.82 3.49
C VAL A 77 7.67 3.73 4.46
N PHE A 78 8.85 3.81 5.07
CA PHE A 78 9.27 2.86 6.10
C PHE A 78 8.30 2.85 7.29
N ASN A 79 7.79 4.01 7.69
CA ASN A 79 6.80 4.11 8.75
C ASN A 79 5.44 3.50 8.35
N VAL A 80 5.13 3.35 7.06
CA VAL A 80 3.93 2.62 6.59
C VAL A 80 3.97 1.16 7.02
N ILE A 81 5.12 0.49 7.01
CA ILE A 81 5.23 -0.92 7.42
C ILE A 81 5.32 -1.11 8.95
N VAL A 82 5.64 -0.04 9.70
CA VAL A 82 5.68 -0.08 11.17
C VAL A 82 4.24 0.04 11.72
N PHE A 83 3.73 -1.05 12.27
CA PHE A 83 2.39 -1.07 12.86
C PHE A 83 2.30 -0.15 14.09
N GLY A 84 1.20 0.59 14.20
CA GLY A 84 0.91 1.46 15.35
C GLY A 84 1.74 2.76 15.43
N LYS A 85 2.60 3.05 14.44
CA LYS A 85 3.31 4.33 14.34
C LYS A 85 2.56 5.25 13.37
N SER A 86 2.13 6.41 13.86
CA SER A 86 1.61 7.50 13.05
C SER A 86 2.29 8.79 13.46
N ALA A 87 3.02 9.43 12.53
CA ALA A 87 3.58 10.76 12.76
C ALA A 87 2.47 11.81 13.02
N LYS A 88 1.26 11.55 12.51
CA LYS A 88 0.06 12.39 12.66
C LYS A 88 -0.43 12.47 14.11
N ARG A 89 -0.10 11.47 14.95
CA ARG A 89 -0.48 11.40 16.37
C ARG A 89 0.16 12.49 17.23
N HIS A 90 1.29 13.04 16.81
CA HIS A 90 2.03 14.06 17.56
C HIS A 90 1.94 15.47 16.96
N SER A 91 1.24 15.66 15.85
CA SER A 91 1.02 16.99 15.30
C SER A 91 -0.09 17.69 16.08
N LEU A 92 0.17 18.90 16.57
CA LEU A 92 -0.81 19.77 17.24
C LEU A 92 -1.91 20.27 16.28
N VAL A 93 -1.88 19.87 15.01
CA VAL A 93 -2.86 20.21 13.97
C VAL A 93 -3.92 19.11 13.92
N SER A 94 -4.93 19.26 14.76
CA SER A 94 -5.95 18.27 15.13
C SER A 94 -6.96 17.85 14.04
N ASN A 95 -6.66 18.02 12.74
CA ASN A 95 -7.62 17.81 11.65
C ASN A 95 -7.28 16.65 10.69
N GLN A 96 -6.29 15.80 11.02
CA GLN A 96 -5.96 14.62 10.22
C GLN A 96 -6.75 13.38 10.70
N ILE A 97 -7.27 12.61 9.75
CA ILE A 97 -8.14 11.44 10.01
C ILE A 97 -7.30 10.24 10.45
N GLY A 98 -6.13 10.02 9.83
CA GLY A 98 -5.27 8.85 10.04
C GLY A 98 -4.49 8.86 11.36
N GLN A 99 -5.14 8.56 12.48
CA GLN A 99 -4.51 8.63 13.80
C GLN A 99 -3.84 7.32 14.24
N TYR A 100 -4.30 6.18 13.74
CA TYR A 100 -3.92 4.85 14.25
C TYR A 100 -2.76 4.19 13.50
N GLY A 101 -2.36 4.74 12.35
CA GLY A 101 -1.26 4.17 11.55
C GLY A 101 -1.55 2.77 11.01
N ASN A 102 -2.83 2.36 10.92
CA ASN A 102 -3.24 1.01 10.50
C ASN A 102 -4.14 0.98 9.26
N GLY A 103 -4.79 2.09 8.91
CA GLY A 103 -5.84 2.18 7.87
C GLY A 103 -5.45 1.61 6.51
N LEU A 104 -4.29 2.01 5.98
CA LEU A 104 -3.80 1.48 4.70
C LEU A 104 -3.63 -0.05 4.72
N LYS A 105 -3.07 -0.59 5.81
CA LYS A 105 -2.78 -2.02 5.91
C LYS A 105 -4.06 -2.85 6.06
N SER A 106 -4.97 -2.44 6.94
CA SER A 106 -6.25 -3.14 7.14
C SER A 106 -7.13 -3.01 5.90
N GLY A 107 -7.25 -1.80 5.34
CA GLY A 107 -8.06 -1.51 4.16
C GLY A 107 -7.57 -2.25 2.91
N ALA A 108 -6.29 -2.09 2.56
CA ALA A 108 -5.72 -2.79 1.40
C ALA A 108 -5.86 -4.31 1.52
N MET A 109 -5.52 -4.90 2.67
CA MET A 109 -5.63 -6.36 2.89
C MET A 109 -7.08 -6.86 2.97
N ARG A 110 -8.06 -5.97 3.24
CA ARG A 110 -9.49 -6.30 3.17
C ARG A 110 -9.95 -6.45 1.72
N ILE A 111 -9.46 -5.60 0.82
CA ILE A 111 -9.87 -5.55 -0.58
C ILE A 111 -9.09 -6.56 -1.44
N SER A 112 -7.79 -6.69 -1.18
CA SER A 112 -6.88 -7.43 -2.04
C SER A 112 -5.99 -8.42 -1.30
N LYS A 113 -5.46 -9.39 -2.05
CA LYS A 113 -4.42 -10.28 -1.54
C LYS A 113 -3.10 -9.55 -1.47
N ASP A 114 -2.79 -8.73 -2.47
CA ASP A 114 -1.50 -8.06 -2.65
C ASP A 114 -1.71 -6.58 -2.96
N PHE A 115 -0.73 -5.75 -2.58
CA PHE A 115 -0.67 -4.38 -3.10
C PHE A 115 0.76 -3.90 -3.30
N ILE A 116 0.90 -2.92 -4.19
CA ILE A 116 2.13 -2.20 -4.44
C ILE A 116 1.82 -0.71 -4.44
N LEU A 117 2.69 0.07 -3.81
CA LEU A 117 2.56 1.50 -3.65
C LEU A 117 3.75 2.17 -4.32
N PHE A 118 3.48 3.18 -5.11
CA PHE A 118 4.45 4.07 -5.72
C PHE A 118 4.25 5.46 -5.14
N THR A 119 5.32 6.13 -4.73
CA THR A 119 5.22 7.49 -4.22
C THR A 119 6.39 8.31 -4.71
N LYS A 120 6.13 9.59 -4.94
CA LYS A 120 7.08 10.56 -5.48
C LYS A 120 7.19 11.73 -4.54
N LYS A 121 8.42 12.12 -4.18
CA LYS A 121 8.71 13.32 -3.39
C LYS A 121 10.14 13.76 -3.68
N ASP A 122 10.35 15.05 -3.93
CA ASP A 122 11.68 15.63 -4.17
C ASP A 122 12.50 14.92 -5.26
N ASN A 123 11.81 14.55 -6.36
CA ASN A 123 12.37 13.77 -7.49
C ASN A 123 12.83 12.34 -7.16
N ILE A 124 12.56 11.89 -5.94
CA ILE A 124 12.79 10.51 -5.50
C ILE A 124 11.50 9.72 -5.64
N GLY A 125 11.60 8.55 -6.27
CA GLY A 125 10.53 7.58 -6.39
C GLY A 125 10.79 6.40 -5.46
N THR A 126 9.86 6.12 -4.55
CA THR A 126 9.94 4.94 -3.68
C THR A 126 8.80 3.99 -4.01
N CYS A 127 9.11 2.71 -4.10
CA CYS A 127 8.13 1.64 -4.19
C CYS A 127 8.03 0.94 -2.84
N LEU A 128 6.83 0.60 -2.38
CA LEU A 128 6.60 -0.33 -1.27
C LEU A 128 5.76 -1.49 -1.76
N PHE A 129 6.24 -2.71 -1.53
CA PHE A 129 5.55 -3.90 -1.98
C PHE A 129 5.14 -4.82 -0.83
N ILE A 130 3.85 -5.13 -0.73
CA ILE A 130 3.30 -6.10 0.24
C ILE A 130 2.52 -7.15 -0.54
N SER A 131 3.15 -8.31 -0.75
CA SER A 131 2.56 -9.43 -1.47
C SER A 131 2.41 -10.63 -0.57
N ARG A 132 1.16 -11.00 -0.30
CA ARG A 132 0.84 -12.25 0.36
C ARG A 132 1.12 -13.45 -0.51
N THR A 133 0.95 -13.31 -1.82
CA THR A 133 1.30 -14.36 -2.79
C THR A 133 2.77 -14.77 -2.68
N PHE A 134 3.68 -13.79 -2.55
CA PHE A 134 5.09 -14.05 -2.30
C PHE A 134 5.34 -14.82 -1.00
N HIS A 135 4.72 -14.40 0.11
CA HIS A 135 4.90 -15.05 1.41
C HIS A 135 4.37 -16.49 1.41
N ASP A 136 3.19 -16.71 0.82
CA ASP A 136 2.57 -18.04 0.72
C ASP A 136 3.44 -19.00 -0.11
N GLU A 137 3.91 -18.55 -1.28
CA GLU A 137 4.72 -19.38 -2.18
C GLU A 137 6.12 -19.69 -1.65
N GLN A 138 6.71 -18.76 -0.90
CA GLN A 138 8.04 -18.95 -0.31
C GLN A 138 7.98 -19.51 1.12
N HIS A 139 6.78 -19.78 1.64
CA HIS A 139 6.54 -20.27 2.99
C HIS A 139 7.19 -19.40 4.09
N ILE A 140 7.06 -18.08 3.94
CA ILE A 140 7.65 -17.09 4.84
C ILE A 140 6.62 -16.64 5.88
N SER A 141 6.96 -16.81 7.17
CA SER A 141 6.10 -16.43 8.29
C SER A 141 6.31 -14.99 8.79
N GLN A 142 7.44 -14.37 8.43
CA GLN A 142 7.79 -12.99 8.74
C GLN A 142 7.30 -12.05 7.64
N ILE A 143 6.90 -10.84 7.99
CA ILE A 143 6.51 -9.82 7.01
C ILE A 143 7.77 -9.23 6.39
N ILE A 144 8.00 -9.51 5.10
CA ILE A 144 9.08 -8.96 4.28
C ILE A 144 8.48 -8.06 3.20
N CYS A 145 8.90 -6.78 3.18
CA CYS A 145 8.38 -5.77 2.26
C CYS A 145 9.51 -5.18 1.42
N PRO A 146 9.63 -5.54 0.13
CA PRO A 146 10.57 -4.87 -0.78
C PRO A 146 10.29 -3.37 -0.88
N MET A 147 11.33 -2.55 -0.75
CA MET A 147 11.20 -1.10 -0.74
C MET A 147 12.33 -0.37 -1.51
N PRO A 148 12.47 -0.58 -2.83
CA PRO A 148 13.50 0.07 -3.62
C PRO A 148 13.20 1.56 -3.83
N CYS A 149 14.26 2.35 -3.98
CA CYS A 149 14.23 3.80 -4.12
C CYS A 149 15.04 4.24 -5.34
N PHE A 150 14.51 5.19 -6.11
CA PHE A 150 15.06 5.65 -7.38
C PHE A 150 15.18 7.17 -7.45
N ASP A 151 16.24 7.66 -8.08
CA ASP A 151 16.24 8.99 -8.66
C ASP A 151 15.44 8.93 -9.98
N LEU A 152 14.35 9.70 -10.07
CA LEU A 152 13.43 9.60 -11.21
C LEU A 152 13.94 10.30 -12.47
N THR A 153 14.98 11.14 -12.37
CA THR A 153 15.63 11.75 -13.54
C THR A 153 16.54 10.75 -14.23
N THR A 154 17.32 10.02 -13.44
CA THR A 154 18.31 9.05 -13.93
C THR A 154 17.74 7.64 -14.08
N GLN A 155 16.58 7.38 -13.45
CA GLN A 155 15.98 6.05 -13.33
C GLN A 155 16.95 5.01 -12.73
N GLN A 156 17.89 5.48 -11.91
CA GLN A 156 18.85 4.65 -11.20
C GLN A 156 18.47 4.54 -9.72
N PRO A 157 18.91 3.48 -9.03
CA PRO A 157 18.79 3.40 -7.59
C PRO A 157 19.41 4.65 -6.96
N VAL A 158 18.77 5.19 -5.92
CA VAL A 158 19.37 6.28 -5.14
C VAL A 158 20.66 5.75 -4.52
N GLN A 159 21.80 6.26 -4.97
CA GLN A 159 23.09 6.00 -4.35
C GLN A 159 23.28 7.05 -3.24
N ASN A 160 23.73 6.63 -2.06
CA ASN A 160 23.93 7.54 -0.94
C ASN A 160 24.71 8.80 -1.37
N THR A 161 24.21 9.98 -0.99
CA THR A 161 25.13 11.05 -0.61
C THR A 161 25.67 10.68 0.77
N ASP A 162 26.99 10.72 0.92
CA ASP A 162 27.75 10.34 2.12
C ASP A 162 27.00 10.53 3.45
N ASP A 163 27.06 9.46 4.28
CA ASP A 163 26.85 9.24 5.74
C ASP A 163 26.32 10.33 6.70
N ASP A 164 25.84 11.48 6.23
CA ASP A 164 25.27 12.50 7.07
C ASP A 164 23.78 12.22 7.25
N GLN A 165 23.42 11.85 8.48
CA GLN A 165 22.07 12.10 8.98
C GLN A 165 21.78 13.60 8.82
N ILE A 166 21.13 13.98 7.73
CA ILE A 166 20.53 15.32 7.65
C ILE A 166 19.31 15.29 8.56
N ASN A 167 19.45 15.84 9.76
CA ASN A 167 18.36 16.06 10.73
C ASN A 167 17.67 14.78 11.26
N GLY A 168 18.39 13.67 11.47
CA GLY A 168 17.84 12.48 12.14
C GLY A 168 16.78 11.70 11.35
N THR A 169 16.73 11.90 10.02
CA THR A 169 15.94 11.11 9.06
C THR A 169 16.84 9.96 8.56
N LEU A 170 16.34 8.72 8.55
CA LEU A 170 17.09 7.57 8.03
C LEU A 170 17.37 7.83 6.53
N THR A 171 18.64 7.94 6.18
CA THR A 171 19.06 7.95 4.79
C THR A 171 18.89 6.54 4.25
N TYR A 172 18.21 6.38 3.12
CA TYR A 172 18.18 5.11 2.38
C TYR A 172 19.62 4.67 2.17
N THR A 173 20.05 3.61 2.85
CA THR A 173 21.39 3.06 2.64
C THR A 173 21.33 2.11 1.44
N TYR A 174 21.93 2.52 0.33
CA TYR A 174 22.00 1.69 -0.85
C TYR A 174 22.85 0.45 -0.58
N ASP A 175 22.19 -0.71 -0.60
CA ASP A 175 22.81 -2.02 -0.70
C ASP A 175 22.39 -2.61 -2.04
N ARG A 176 23.37 -2.81 -2.93
CA ARG A 176 23.14 -3.32 -4.27
C ARG A 176 22.47 -4.70 -4.26
N SER A 177 22.92 -5.61 -3.41
CA SER A 177 22.38 -6.98 -3.33
C SER A 177 20.95 -6.96 -2.82
N LYS A 178 20.67 -6.11 -1.82
CA LYS A 178 19.31 -5.88 -1.33
C LYS A 178 18.43 -5.31 -2.44
N HIS A 179 18.86 -4.24 -3.10
CA HIS A 179 18.09 -3.58 -4.16
C HIS A 179 17.78 -4.55 -5.31
N GLU A 180 18.77 -5.31 -5.77
CA GLU A 180 18.58 -6.32 -6.82
C GLU A 180 17.55 -7.38 -6.40
N LEU A 181 17.58 -7.86 -5.15
CA LEU A 181 16.59 -8.80 -4.63
C LEU A 181 15.20 -8.19 -4.52
N GLU A 182 15.08 -6.97 -4.00
CA GLU A 182 13.81 -6.24 -3.91
C GLU A 182 13.14 -6.12 -5.29
N MET A 183 13.95 -5.79 -6.29
CA MET A 183 13.51 -5.68 -7.68
C MET A 183 13.11 -7.02 -8.28
N GLN A 184 13.88 -8.09 -8.04
CA GLN A 184 13.50 -9.43 -8.48
C GLN A 184 12.15 -9.86 -7.90
N LEU A 185 11.89 -9.56 -6.63
CA LEU A 185 10.62 -9.89 -5.98
C LEU A 185 9.45 -9.09 -6.59
N ILE A 186 9.61 -7.78 -6.81
CA ILE A 186 8.58 -6.94 -7.44
C ILE A 186 8.29 -7.43 -8.86
N MET A 187 9.32 -7.68 -9.67
CA MET A 187 9.15 -8.10 -11.06
C MET A 187 8.55 -9.50 -11.19
N LYS A 188 8.77 -10.37 -10.21
CA LYS A 188 8.20 -11.72 -10.18
C LYS A 188 6.74 -11.75 -9.71
N TYR A 189 6.42 -10.97 -8.68
CA TYR A 189 5.15 -11.12 -7.93
C TYR A 189 4.15 -9.98 -8.13
N SER A 190 4.56 -8.86 -8.70
CA SER A 190 3.67 -7.73 -9.00
C SER A 190 3.12 -7.80 -10.43
N PRO A 191 2.11 -6.99 -10.77
CA PRO A 191 1.65 -6.83 -12.15
C PRO A 191 2.68 -6.17 -13.08
N PHE A 192 3.78 -5.62 -12.53
CA PHE A 192 4.79 -4.85 -13.26
C PHE A 192 6.07 -5.68 -13.35
N GLN A 193 6.25 -6.37 -14.46
CA GLN A 193 7.27 -7.42 -14.62
C GLN A 193 8.56 -6.92 -15.28
N THR A 194 8.60 -5.64 -15.69
CA THR A 194 9.79 -5.00 -16.25
C THR A 194 10.05 -3.64 -15.62
N MET A 195 11.30 -3.18 -15.65
CA MET A 195 11.68 -1.82 -15.21
C MET A 195 10.83 -0.74 -15.88
N ASN A 196 10.56 -0.92 -17.17
CA ASN A 196 9.74 0.02 -17.94
C ASN A 196 8.30 0.06 -17.44
N ASP A 197 7.70 -1.09 -17.11
CA ASP A 197 6.34 -1.13 -16.57
C ASP A 197 6.26 -0.51 -15.18
N LEU A 198 7.30 -0.68 -14.37
CA LEU A 198 7.45 -0.04 -13.07
C LEU A 198 7.54 1.49 -13.20
N PHE A 199 8.43 2.01 -14.06
CA PHE A 199 8.60 3.45 -14.22
C PHE A 199 7.38 4.13 -14.83
N LYS A 200 6.63 3.45 -15.71
CA LYS A 200 5.33 3.94 -16.17
C LYS A 200 4.38 4.24 -15.00
N GLN A 201 4.49 3.53 -13.86
CA GLN A 201 3.64 3.81 -12.70
C GLN A 201 4.04 5.12 -12.02
N PHE A 202 5.35 5.43 -11.93
CA PHE A 202 5.81 6.74 -11.47
C PHE A 202 5.42 7.87 -12.44
N ASP A 203 5.40 7.59 -13.75
CA ASP A 203 4.97 8.56 -14.76
C ASP A 203 3.47 8.89 -14.68
N LEU A 204 2.64 8.05 -14.05
CA LEU A 204 1.24 8.38 -13.79
C LEU A 204 1.11 9.51 -12.76
N ILE A 205 2.06 9.64 -11.84
CA ILE A 205 2.14 10.75 -10.87
C ILE A 205 2.70 11.98 -11.60
N LYS A 206 1.81 12.73 -12.26
CA LYS A 206 2.15 13.88 -13.11
C LYS A 206 2.72 15.07 -12.35
N SER A 207 2.31 15.24 -11.10
CA SER A 207 2.81 16.26 -10.19
C SER A 207 4.26 15.97 -9.74
N SER A 208 4.88 16.96 -9.10
CA SER A 208 6.20 16.80 -8.47
C SER A 208 6.19 15.86 -7.27
N SER A 209 5.01 15.61 -6.69
CA SER A 209 4.77 14.66 -5.61
C SER A 209 3.40 14.00 -5.74
N GLY A 210 3.23 12.84 -5.13
CA GLY A 210 1.95 12.15 -5.10
C GLY A 210 2.12 10.68 -4.77
N THR A 211 1.02 9.95 -4.69
CA THR A 211 1.02 8.52 -4.38
C THR A 211 0.08 7.76 -5.30
N LEU A 212 0.53 6.61 -5.79
CA LEU A 212 -0.26 5.62 -6.51
C LEU A 212 -0.27 4.30 -5.72
N ILE A 213 -1.44 3.83 -5.34
CA ILE A 213 -1.62 2.53 -4.67
C ILE A 213 -2.36 1.61 -5.63
N VAL A 214 -1.78 0.44 -5.90
CA VAL A 214 -2.36 -0.58 -6.78
C VAL A 214 -2.68 -1.83 -5.97
N LEU A 215 -3.98 -2.08 -5.81
CA LEU A 215 -4.54 -3.24 -5.13
C LEU A 215 -4.88 -4.32 -6.17
N TYR A 216 -4.35 -5.53 -6.00
CA TYR A 216 -4.55 -6.60 -6.98
C TYR A 216 -4.63 -7.99 -6.33
N ASN A 217 -5.03 -8.97 -7.13
CA ASN A 217 -5.50 -10.26 -6.63
C ASN A 217 -6.66 -10.06 -5.65
N LEU A 218 -7.74 -9.47 -6.15
CA LEU A 218 -8.88 -9.01 -5.36
C LEU A 218 -9.59 -10.18 -4.68
N LYS A 219 -10.23 -9.91 -3.54
CA LYS A 219 -11.08 -10.89 -2.88
C LYS A 219 -12.27 -11.24 -3.76
N LEU A 220 -12.58 -12.53 -3.77
CA LEU A 220 -13.72 -13.08 -4.48
C LEU A 220 -14.76 -13.49 -3.45
N SER A 221 -16.02 -13.35 -3.84
CA SER A 221 -17.17 -13.93 -3.15
C SER A 221 -17.20 -15.46 -3.30
N ASP A 222 -18.12 -16.12 -2.60
CA ASP A 222 -18.29 -17.59 -2.65
C ASP A 222 -18.61 -18.13 -4.05
N ILE A 223 -19.14 -17.28 -4.93
CA ILE A 223 -19.43 -17.61 -6.33
C ILE A 223 -18.24 -17.39 -7.27
N GLY A 224 -17.08 -17.00 -6.75
CA GLY A 224 -15.85 -16.83 -7.52
C GLY A 224 -15.72 -15.49 -8.26
N GLU A 225 -16.68 -14.58 -8.11
CA GLU A 225 -16.64 -13.23 -8.69
C GLU A 225 -16.06 -12.20 -7.70
N PRO A 226 -15.40 -11.13 -8.18
CA PRO A 226 -14.96 -10.02 -7.33
C PRO A 226 -16.10 -9.43 -6.49
N GLU A 227 -15.80 -9.02 -5.25
CA GLU A 227 -16.80 -8.33 -4.41
C GLU A 227 -17.21 -6.94 -4.98
N LEU A 228 -16.36 -6.37 -5.83
CA LEU A 228 -16.57 -5.10 -6.53
C LEU A 228 -17.05 -5.34 -7.96
N ASP A 229 -18.19 -4.75 -8.30
CA ASP A 229 -18.77 -4.76 -9.65
C ASP A 229 -18.41 -3.46 -10.38
N ILE A 230 -17.65 -3.62 -11.46
CA ILE A 230 -17.18 -2.54 -12.35
C ILE A 230 -17.78 -2.66 -13.76
N LYS A 231 -18.72 -3.59 -13.96
CA LYS A 231 -19.29 -3.90 -15.28
C LYS A 231 -20.69 -3.32 -15.43
N THR A 232 -21.47 -3.26 -14.35
CA THR A 232 -22.85 -2.76 -14.39
C THR A 232 -22.90 -1.27 -14.72
N ASP A 233 -22.02 -0.46 -14.13
CA ASP A 233 -21.84 0.95 -14.47
C ASP A 233 -20.34 1.21 -14.72
N PRO A 234 -19.93 1.62 -15.92
CA PRO A 234 -18.52 1.87 -16.23
C PRO A 234 -17.93 3.11 -15.54
N TYR A 235 -18.77 3.94 -14.91
CA TYR A 235 -18.35 5.14 -14.17
C TYR A 235 -18.47 4.99 -12.65
N ASP A 236 -18.82 3.80 -12.16
CA ASP A 236 -18.98 3.54 -10.73
C ASP A 236 -18.28 2.24 -10.31
N ILE A 237 -17.97 2.14 -9.02
CA ILE A 237 -17.49 0.92 -8.37
C ILE A 237 -18.57 0.48 -7.40
N LEU A 238 -19.40 -0.47 -7.83
CA LEU A 238 -20.52 -0.96 -7.05
C LEU A 238 -20.10 -2.13 -6.16
N ILE A 239 -20.80 -2.32 -5.05
CA ILE A 239 -20.82 -3.63 -4.38
C ILE A 239 -21.71 -4.54 -5.22
N ASP A 240 -21.20 -5.73 -5.56
CA ASP A 240 -22.00 -6.73 -6.27
C ASP A 240 -23.34 -6.89 -5.55
N SER A 241 -24.42 -6.60 -6.28
CA SER A 241 -25.80 -6.62 -5.77
C SER A 241 -26.16 -7.93 -5.05
N ARG A 242 -25.50 -9.03 -5.39
CA ARG A 242 -25.68 -10.35 -4.78
C ARG A 242 -25.04 -10.45 -3.39
N ASN A 243 -24.03 -9.62 -3.09
CA ASN A 243 -23.42 -9.47 -1.77
C ASN A 243 -24.17 -8.44 -0.89
N ARG A 244 -25.14 -7.68 -1.42
CA ARG A 244 -25.94 -6.71 -0.65
C ARG A 244 -26.85 -7.35 0.40
N ARG A 245 -27.16 -8.65 0.31
CA ARG A 245 -28.03 -9.34 1.30
C ARG A 245 -27.45 -9.36 2.72
N ASN A 246 -26.13 -9.23 2.87
CA ASN A 246 -25.48 -9.17 4.19
C ASN A 246 -25.39 -7.74 4.76
N LEU A 247 -25.86 -6.72 4.04
CA LEU A 247 -25.77 -5.30 4.46
C LEU A 247 -27.11 -4.72 4.94
N LEU A 248 -28.23 -5.42 4.72
CA LEU A 248 -29.58 -4.91 5.00
C LEU A 248 -30.36 -5.72 6.05
N THR A 249 -29.73 -6.68 6.74
CA THR A 249 -30.44 -7.53 7.72
C THR A 249 -30.44 -7.01 9.15
N ASP A 250 -29.77 -5.89 9.45
CA ASP A 250 -29.63 -5.42 10.85
C ASP A 250 -30.50 -4.22 11.23
N ASP A 251 -31.26 -3.61 10.31
CA ASP A 251 -32.04 -2.39 10.58
C ASP A 251 -33.57 -2.50 10.39
N ASP A 252 -34.12 -3.66 10.04
CA ASP A 252 -35.58 -3.83 9.86
C ASP A 252 -36.31 -4.46 11.07
N ASP A 253 -35.63 -4.67 12.21
CA ASP A 253 -36.24 -5.14 13.47
C ASP A 253 -36.06 -4.13 14.62
N ARG A 254 -36.63 -2.91 14.48
CA ARG A 254 -36.98 -2.03 15.62
C ARG A 254 -38.26 -1.23 15.39
#